data_AF-A0A9Q1LRL4-F1
#
_entry.id   AF-A0A9Q1LRL4-F1
#
_cell.length_a   1.000
_cell.length_b   1.000
_cell.length_c   1.000
_cell.angle_alpha   90.00
_cell.angle_beta   90.00
_cell.angle_gamma   90.00
#
_symmetry.space_group_name_H-M   'P 1'
#
loop_
_entity.id
_entity.type
_entity.pdbx_description
1 polymer ?
#
loop_
_entity_poly.entity_id
_entity_poly.type
_entity_poly.pdbx_seq_one_letter_code
_entity_poly.pdbx_strand_id
1 'polypeptide(L)'
;MEGDHRLFGFSSACLKLLPAEELEHLDFPMDKVPVDPIKRLVYITEANPASVDERMPFEQHSEASTFNLFTGNQTLKQRDESFKVKGADASVHCSFYSDKGGFRISVEDRSYMESCKAVVSTCAFGGGDDLYQPIGMSESSLKKVCFVAFWDEITLASQEADGHKVGDDRYIGKWRIILVKNLPFTDQRLNGKIPKTQSQLRRDPLGVLEALLWRSNSVLAISEHGARSSVYDEAKAVVKKNKATPEEVAVQLAQYHQDGLPGDKRFNEKKALAEASIIVKEHTPSTNMFMCLWFNEVVRFTCRDQLSFLYVLWQFKEFRDINMFPVCTRKDLVNSMGHIRKAKPLTS
;
A
#
# COMPACT_ATOMS: atom_id res chain seq x y z
N MET A 1 -21.01 3.70 -25.90
CA MET A 1 -21.70 2.47 -26.35
C MET A 1 -21.39 1.40 -25.34
N GLU A 2 -22.27 1.28 -24.36
CA GLU A 2 -22.27 0.20 -23.37
C GLU A 2 -22.75 -1.07 -24.06
N GLY A 3 -21.92 -2.11 -24.05
CA GLY A 3 -22.33 -3.47 -24.37
C GLY A 3 -22.82 -4.13 -23.08
N ASP A 4 -24.11 -4.00 -22.79
CA ASP A 4 -24.79 -4.74 -21.73
C ASP A 4 -25.00 -6.18 -22.23
N HIS A 5 -24.09 -7.10 -21.89
CA HIS A 5 -24.32 -8.54 -22.06
C HIS A 5 -25.13 -9.05 -20.86
N ARG A 6 -26.44 -8.86 -20.90
CA ARG A 6 -27.39 -9.64 -20.08
C ARG A 6 -27.85 -10.87 -20.86
N LEU A 7 -27.31 -12.02 -20.48
CA LEU A 7 -27.88 -13.34 -20.80
C LEU A 7 -28.12 -14.06 -19.47
N PHE A 8 -29.40 -14.30 -19.18
CA PHE A 8 -29.99 -15.24 -18.20
C PHE A 8 -29.23 -15.56 -16.90
N GLY A 9 -29.83 -15.18 -15.75
CA GLY A 9 -29.89 -15.96 -14.51
C GLY A 9 -28.57 -16.42 -13.87
N PHE A 10 -28.27 -15.86 -12.69
CA PHE A 10 -27.04 -15.99 -11.88
C PHE A 10 -25.91 -15.05 -12.32
N SER A 11 -25.80 -13.91 -11.64
CA SER A 11 -24.57 -13.10 -11.67
C SER A 11 -23.44 -13.93 -11.07
N SER A 12 -22.62 -14.57 -11.92
CA SER A 12 -21.41 -15.24 -11.46
C SER A 12 -20.47 -14.21 -10.82
N ALA A 13 -19.84 -14.57 -9.69
CA ALA A 13 -18.82 -13.71 -9.07
C ALA A 13 -17.70 -13.41 -10.07
N CYS A 14 -17.20 -12.17 -10.05
CA CYS A 14 -16.09 -11.74 -10.90
C CYS A 14 -14.77 -12.40 -10.47
N LEU A 15 -14.59 -12.64 -9.16
CA LEU A 15 -13.52 -13.49 -8.64
C LEU A 15 -13.96 -14.95 -8.49
N LYS A 16 -13.30 -15.85 -9.22
CA LYS A 16 -13.50 -17.30 -9.11
C LYS A 16 -12.49 -17.92 -8.15
N LEU A 17 -12.91 -18.13 -6.91
CA LEU A 17 -12.16 -18.87 -5.90
C LEU A 17 -12.34 -20.38 -6.05
N LEU A 18 -11.43 -21.15 -5.46
CA LEU A 18 -11.62 -22.59 -5.28
C LEU A 18 -12.88 -22.87 -4.43
N PRO A 19 -13.53 -24.04 -4.61
CA PRO A 19 -14.59 -24.50 -3.73
C PRO A 19 -14.15 -24.55 -2.26
N ALA A 20 -15.09 -24.40 -1.33
CA ALA A 20 -14.79 -24.38 0.10
C ALA A 20 -14.04 -25.64 0.58
N GLU A 21 -14.42 -26.81 0.07
CA GLU A 21 -13.75 -28.08 0.39
C GLU A 21 -12.28 -28.11 -0.04
N GLU A 22 -11.96 -27.55 -1.21
CA GLU A 22 -10.58 -27.44 -1.68
C GLU A 22 -9.79 -26.39 -0.87
N LEU A 23 -10.42 -25.29 -0.49
CA LEU A 23 -9.79 -24.26 0.36
C LEU A 23 -9.39 -24.79 1.74
N GLU A 24 -10.17 -25.70 2.32
CA GLU A 24 -9.83 -26.32 3.61
C GLU A 24 -8.53 -27.14 3.54
N HIS A 25 -8.24 -27.72 2.38
CA HIS A 25 -7.03 -28.53 2.14
C HIS A 25 -5.92 -27.74 1.43
N LEU A 26 -6.15 -26.48 1.09
CA LEU A 26 -5.18 -25.66 0.37
C LEU A 26 -3.99 -25.34 1.28
N ASP A 27 -2.80 -25.70 0.81
CA ASP A 27 -1.53 -25.35 1.44
C ASP A 27 -0.80 -24.30 0.63
N PHE A 28 0.06 -23.55 1.32
CA PHE A 28 0.99 -22.65 0.64
C PHE A 28 1.87 -23.46 -0.32
N PRO A 29 2.11 -22.97 -1.55
CA PRO A 29 3.02 -23.65 -2.46
C PRO A 29 4.38 -23.84 -1.76
N MET A 30 4.96 -25.04 -1.94
CA MET A 30 6.36 -25.30 -1.58
C MET A 30 7.24 -24.25 -2.26
N ASP A 31 8.29 -23.79 -1.56
CA ASP A 31 9.16 -22.68 -1.96
C ASP A 31 9.62 -22.82 -3.43
N LYS A 32 8.80 -22.31 -4.35
CA LYS A 32 9.25 -22.02 -5.70
C LYS A 32 10.15 -20.84 -5.50
N VAL A 33 11.47 -21.03 -5.63
CA VAL A 33 12.41 -19.91 -5.67
C VAL A 33 11.86 -18.93 -6.71
N PRO A 34 11.33 -17.76 -6.32
CA PRO A 34 10.79 -16.84 -7.28
C PRO A 34 11.94 -16.49 -8.23
N VAL A 35 11.65 -16.43 -9.54
CA VAL A 35 12.62 -15.88 -10.50
C VAL A 35 12.62 -14.36 -10.32
N ASP A 36 13.03 -13.91 -9.14
CA ASP A 36 13.17 -12.50 -8.82
C ASP A 36 14.46 -11.99 -9.47
N PRO A 37 14.39 -10.92 -10.29
CA PRO A 37 15.57 -10.31 -10.89
C PRO A 37 16.54 -9.75 -9.84
N ILE A 38 16.05 -9.46 -8.63
CA ILE A 38 16.81 -8.99 -7.48
C ILE A 38 16.94 -10.15 -6.49
N LYS A 39 18.18 -10.54 -6.18
CA LYS A 39 18.49 -11.58 -5.19
C LYS A 39 18.65 -10.99 -3.79
N ARG A 40 19.23 -9.79 -3.67
CA ARG A 40 19.41 -9.11 -2.40
C ARG A 40 19.01 -7.65 -2.50
N LEU A 41 18.10 -7.22 -1.63
CA LEU A 41 17.74 -5.82 -1.45
C LEU A 41 18.42 -5.27 -0.19
N VAL A 42 19.14 -4.17 -0.34
CA VAL A 42 19.81 -3.46 0.75
C VAL A 42 19.10 -2.12 0.98
N TYR A 43 18.63 -1.90 2.20
CA TYR A 43 18.05 -0.62 2.59
C TYR A 43 19.15 0.34 3.01
N ILE A 44 19.19 1.52 2.38
CA ILE A 44 20.20 2.53 2.69
C ILE A 44 19.76 3.26 3.95
N THR A 45 20.43 2.98 5.06
CA THR A 45 20.29 3.70 6.33
C THR A 45 21.36 4.79 6.37
N GLU A 46 21.02 6.04 6.04
CA GLU A 46 22.01 7.11 6.05
C GLU A 46 22.62 7.31 7.46
N ALA A 47 23.94 7.27 7.52
CA ALA A 47 24.74 7.88 8.57
C ALA A 47 25.89 8.65 7.90
N ASN A 48 25.61 9.80 7.30
CA ASN A 48 26.64 10.84 7.10
C ASN A 48 26.05 12.21 6.69
N PRO A 49 26.15 13.25 7.53
CA PRO A 49 25.70 14.62 7.24
C PRO A 49 26.78 15.40 6.47
N ALA A 50 27.25 14.89 5.33
CA ALA A 50 28.35 15.52 4.58
C ALA A 50 28.06 15.58 3.08
N SER A 51 27.12 16.44 2.70
CA SER A 51 27.15 17.29 1.49
C SER A 51 25.76 17.86 1.22
N VAL A 52 25.26 18.71 2.13
CA VAL A 52 24.19 19.64 1.74
C VAL A 52 24.88 20.73 0.95
N ASP A 53 24.80 20.66 -0.37
CA ASP A 53 25.28 21.72 -1.26
C ASP A 53 24.30 22.91 -1.10
N GLU A 54 24.75 23.96 -0.41
CA GLU A 54 23.98 25.15 -0.02
C GLU A 54 23.55 26.06 -1.19
N ARG A 55 23.42 25.55 -2.42
CA ARG A 55 23.16 26.38 -3.61
C ARG A 55 22.06 25.88 -4.53
N MET A 56 20.90 25.54 -3.98
CA MET A 56 19.67 25.45 -4.79
C MET A 56 18.55 26.28 -4.16
N PRO A 57 17.80 27.10 -4.94
CA PRO A 57 16.77 27.97 -4.39
C PRO A 57 15.61 27.12 -3.89
N PHE A 58 15.49 27.00 -2.58
CA PHE A 58 14.32 26.49 -1.88
C PHE A 58 13.28 27.62 -1.89
N GLU A 59 12.40 27.63 -2.90
CA GLU A 59 11.24 28.53 -2.87
C GLU A 59 10.22 28.03 -1.84
N GLN A 60 10.31 28.65 -0.66
CA GLN A 60 9.27 28.97 0.31
C GLN A 60 8.24 27.89 0.69
N HIS A 61 8.65 27.05 1.65
CA HIS A 61 7.78 26.64 2.75
C HIS A 61 8.51 26.84 4.08
N SER A 62 8.45 28.07 4.64
CA SER A 62 8.56 28.29 6.09
C SER A 62 7.16 28.11 6.67
N GLU A 63 6.87 27.31 7.69
CA GLU A 63 7.50 27.26 9.01
C GLU A 63 7.51 25.85 9.61
N ALA A 64 8.49 25.62 10.50
CA ALA A 64 8.55 24.59 11.55
C ALA A 64 8.71 23.11 11.13
N SER A 65 9.97 22.72 10.94
CA SER A 65 10.62 21.54 11.55
C SER A 65 9.75 20.28 11.79
N THR A 66 9.84 19.30 10.88
CA THR A 66 10.08 17.86 11.15
C THR A 66 9.76 17.03 9.90
N PHE A 67 10.62 17.09 8.88
CA PHE A 67 10.77 15.93 7.99
C PHE A 67 11.42 14.84 8.84
N ASN A 68 10.59 13.99 9.47
CA ASN A 68 11.06 12.87 10.27
C ASN A 68 12.04 12.02 9.45
N LEU A 69 12.91 11.27 10.13
CA LEU A 69 13.75 10.21 9.53
C LEU A 69 12.97 9.28 8.57
N PHE A 70 11.64 9.26 8.69
CA PHE A 70 10.67 8.54 7.88
C PHE A 70 10.47 9.05 6.44
N THR A 71 10.85 10.29 6.12
CA THR A 71 10.60 10.83 4.76
C THR A 71 11.77 10.65 3.83
N GLY A 72 12.97 10.31 4.36
CA GLY A 72 14.19 10.08 3.59
C GLY A 72 14.53 11.28 2.73
N ASN A 73 15.50 12.10 3.13
CA ASN A 73 15.91 13.27 2.35
C ASN A 73 16.72 12.85 1.11
N GLN A 74 16.04 12.21 0.16
CA GLN A 74 16.64 11.75 -1.07
C GLN A 74 16.67 12.90 -2.08
N THR A 75 17.84 13.21 -2.63
CA THR A 75 18.01 14.10 -3.78
C THR A 75 17.38 13.50 -5.05
N LEU A 76 17.10 14.31 -6.08
CA LEU A 76 16.63 13.79 -7.38
C LEU A 76 17.62 12.79 -8.00
N LYS A 77 18.92 13.01 -7.82
CA LYS A 77 19.96 12.05 -8.27
C LYS A 77 19.84 10.71 -7.54
N GLN A 78 19.76 10.73 -6.21
CA GLN A 78 19.58 9.50 -5.43
C GLN A 78 18.25 8.81 -5.77
N ARG A 79 17.19 9.59 -6.09
CA ARG A 79 15.90 9.08 -6.58
C ARG A 79 16.08 8.28 -7.86
N ASP A 80 16.71 8.87 -8.86
CA ASP A 80 16.93 8.22 -10.15
C ASP A 80 17.85 7.00 -10.06
N GLU A 81 18.81 7.03 -9.13
CA GLU A 81 19.68 5.88 -8.83
C GLU A 81 18.91 4.74 -8.15
N SER A 82 17.95 5.04 -7.28
CA SER A 82 17.12 4.01 -6.61
C SER A 82 16.25 3.21 -7.56
N PHE A 83 15.97 3.68 -8.78
CA PHE A 83 15.24 2.92 -9.80
C PHE A 83 16.12 1.93 -10.58
N LYS A 84 17.45 1.95 -10.40
CA LYS A 84 18.39 1.15 -11.19
C LYS A 84 18.82 -0.11 -10.43
N VAL A 85 18.62 -1.27 -11.03
CA VAL A 85 19.14 -2.54 -10.51
C VAL A 85 20.56 -2.78 -11.04
N LYS A 86 21.53 -3.01 -10.15
CA LYS A 86 22.95 -3.22 -10.50
C LYS A 86 23.33 -4.69 -10.32
N GLY A 87 23.08 -5.50 -11.35
CA GLY A 87 23.33 -6.95 -11.28
C GLY A 87 22.25 -7.66 -10.46
N ALA A 88 22.64 -8.54 -9.54
CA ALA A 88 21.71 -9.29 -8.68
C ALA A 88 21.35 -8.56 -7.37
N ASP A 89 22.00 -7.44 -7.09
CA ASP A 89 21.83 -6.69 -5.85
C ASP A 89 21.23 -5.32 -6.17
N ALA A 90 20.29 -4.87 -5.33
CA ALA A 90 19.69 -3.56 -5.42
C ALA A 90 19.81 -2.83 -4.07
N SER A 91 20.00 -1.51 -4.13
CA SER A 91 20.02 -0.66 -2.94
C SER A 91 18.97 0.42 -3.10
N VAL A 92 18.18 0.65 -2.05
CA VAL A 92 17.09 1.62 -2.08
C VAL A 92 17.10 2.46 -0.81
N HIS A 93 16.95 3.77 -0.98
CA HIS A 93 16.55 4.62 0.14
C HIS A 93 15.08 4.32 0.38
N CYS A 94 14.73 3.70 1.50
CA CYS A 94 13.33 3.40 1.81
C CYS A 94 12.92 4.25 2.99
N SER A 95 12.18 5.33 2.71
CA SER A 95 11.96 6.40 3.69
C SER A 95 11.35 5.87 5.01
N PHE A 96 10.50 4.85 4.97
CA PHE A 96 9.90 4.24 6.17
C PHE A 96 10.76 3.19 6.90
N TYR A 97 11.90 2.79 6.33
CA TYR A 97 12.79 1.79 6.91
C TYR A 97 14.08 2.44 7.41
N SER A 98 14.33 2.35 8.72
CA SER A 98 15.61 2.75 9.30
C SER A 98 15.92 1.91 10.53
N ASP A 99 17.14 1.40 10.63
CA ASP A 99 17.61 0.72 11.85
C ASP A 99 17.73 1.69 13.04
N LYS A 100 17.74 3.00 12.77
CA LYS A 100 17.88 4.09 13.74
C LYS A 100 16.65 5.01 13.80
N GLY A 101 15.56 4.67 13.11
CA GLY A 101 14.38 5.53 12.94
C GLY A 101 13.15 4.75 12.46
N GLY A 102 12.05 5.43 12.17
CA GLY A 102 10.82 4.77 11.74
C GLY A 102 9.81 4.50 12.86
N PHE A 103 8.72 3.85 12.49
CA PHE A 103 7.65 3.51 13.42
C PHE A 103 8.09 2.36 14.32
N ARG A 104 7.62 2.37 15.57
CA ARG A 104 7.98 1.37 16.57
C ARG A 104 6.78 0.52 16.91
N ILE A 105 7.03 -0.78 17.00
CA ILE A 105 6.12 -1.79 17.51
C ILE A 105 6.83 -2.56 18.63
N SER A 106 6.08 -3.28 19.46
CA SER A 106 6.69 -4.08 20.53
C SER A 106 7.52 -5.23 19.95
N VAL A 107 8.53 -5.68 20.71
CA VAL A 107 9.37 -6.84 20.31
C VAL A 107 8.51 -8.11 20.18
N GLU A 108 7.51 -8.25 21.05
CA GLU A 108 6.55 -9.35 21.00
C GLU A 108 5.71 -9.32 19.71
N ASP A 109 5.19 -8.17 19.32
CA ASP A 109 4.38 -8.05 18.10
C ASP A 109 5.24 -8.22 16.84
N ARG A 110 6.50 -7.78 16.88
CA ARG A 110 7.46 -8.07 15.81
C ARG A 110 7.69 -9.58 15.69
N SER A 111 7.96 -10.26 16.80
CA SER A 111 8.20 -11.71 16.83
C SER A 111 6.97 -12.50 16.35
N TYR A 112 5.77 -12.05 16.73
CA TYR A 112 4.52 -12.62 16.24
C TYR A 112 4.42 -12.51 14.71
N MET A 113 4.63 -11.32 14.14
CA MET A 113 4.54 -11.13 12.69
C MET A 113 5.62 -11.91 11.93
N GLU A 114 6.83 -12.01 12.48
CA GLU A 114 7.91 -12.82 11.90
C GLU A 114 7.58 -14.32 11.87
N SER A 115 6.72 -14.80 12.76
CA SER A 115 6.24 -16.20 12.76
C SER A 115 5.16 -16.49 11.70
N CYS A 116 4.54 -15.45 11.13
CA CYS A 116 3.43 -15.60 10.21
C CYS A 116 3.91 -15.92 8.79
N LYS A 117 3.42 -17.02 8.20
CA LYS A 117 3.69 -17.34 6.79
C LYS A 117 2.89 -16.46 5.82
N ALA A 118 1.69 -16.07 6.20
CA ALA A 118 0.87 -15.08 5.49
C ALA A 118 0.14 -14.19 6.48
N VAL A 119 -0.10 -12.94 6.07
CA VAL A 119 -0.74 -11.92 6.91
C VAL A 119 -1.80 -11.18 6.10
N VAL A 120 -3.00 -11.06 6.67
CA VAL A 120 -3.94 -10.01 6.32
C VAL A 120 -3.70 -8.85 7.27
N SER A 121 -3.26 -7.72 6.73
CA SER A 121 -2.98 -6.51 7.50
C SER A 121 -3.94 -5.39 7.16
N THR A 122 -4.34 -4.64 8.17
CA THR A 122 -5.14 -3.43 8.03
C THR A 122 -4.59 -2.37 9.00
N CYS A 123 -4.70 -1.08 8.71
CA CYS A 123 -4.36 -0.05 9.71
C CYS A 123 -5.27 1.20 9.74
N ALA A 124 -5.44 1.70 10.96
CA ALA A 124 -6.28 2.85 11.30
C ALA A 124 -5.48 3.80 12.19
N PHE A 125 -5.46 5.08 11.83
CA PHE A 125 -4.75 6.11 12.58
C PHE A 125 -5.65 7.34 12.77
N GLY A 126 -5.60 7.93 13.96
CA GLY A 126 -6.41 9.09 14.33
C GLY A 126 -7.88 8.81 14.68
N GLY A 127 -8.29 7.54 14.85
CA GLY A 127 -9.61 7.17 15.39
C GLY A 127 -10.83 7.46 14.50
N GLY A 128 -10.65 7.68 13.21
CA GLY A 128 -11.75 7.98 12.28
C GLY A 128 -12.45 6.75 11.67
N ASP A 129 -11.80 5.60 11.75
CA ASP A 129 -12.20 4.34 11.11
C ASP A 129 -12.50 3.26 12.15
N ASP A 130 -13.41 2.36 11.79
CA ASP A 130 -13.84 1.24 12.64
C ASP A 130 -13.21 -0.09 12.23
N LEU A 131 -13.18 -1.06 13.15
CA LEU A 131 -12.57 -2.36 12.91
C LEU A 131 -13.61 -3.43 12.56
N TYR A 132 -13.79 -3.63 11.25
CA TYR A 132 -14.68 -4.68 10.75
C TYR A 132 -14.03 -6.05 10.80
N GLN A 133 -14.75 -7.03 11.36
CA GLN A 133 -14.31 -8.44 11.35
C GLN A 133 -14.35 -9.01 9.92
N PRO A 134 -13.34 -9.80 9.51
CA PRO A 134 -13.38 -10.45 8.21
C PRO A 134 -14.48 -11.53 8.20
N ILE A 135 -15.14 -11.69 7.05
CA ILE A 135 -16.26 -12.61 6.86
C ILE A 135 -15.97 -13.61 5.75
N GLY A 136 -16.49 -14.83 5.88
CA GLY A 136 -16.32 -15.89 4.88
C GLY A 136 -14.91 -16.50 4.86
N MET A 137 -14.26 -16.60 6.02
CA MET A 137 -12.98 -17.31 6.19
C MET A 137 -13.23 -18.80 6.41
N SER A 138 -12.44 -19.66 5.75
CA SER A 138 -12.32 -21.08 6.06
C SER A 138 -11.61 -21.32 7.38
N GLU A 139 -11.80 -22.50 7.98
CA GLU A 139 -11.07 -22.88 9.20
C GLU A 139 -9.57 -23.01 8.92
N SER A 140 -9.20 -23.52 7.74
CA SER A 140 -7.82 -23.55 7.25
C SER A 140 -7.19 -22.16 7.21
N SER A 141 -7.87 -21.16 6.65
CA SER A 141 -7.37 -19.77 6.62
C SER A 141 -7.18 -19.20 8.02
N LEU A 142 -8.11 -19.43 8.94
CA LEU A 142 -8.01 -18.94 10.33
C LEU A 142 -6.82 -19.55 11.08
N LYS A 143 -6.36 -20.75 10.69
CA LYS A 143 -5.18 -21.40 11.28
C LYS A 143 -3.87 -21.00 10.62
N LYS A 144 -3.89 -20.76 9.30
CA LYS A 144 -2.68 -20.56 8.47
C LYS A 144 -2.33 -19.10 8.22
N VAL A 145 -3.29 -18.18 8.38
CA VAL A 145 -3.13 -16.75 8.07
C VAL A 145 -3.30 -15.91 9.33
N CYS A 146 -2.33 -15.05 9.59
CA CYS A 146 -2.41 -14.09 10.69
C CYS A 146 -3.27 -12.88 10.27
N PHE A 147 -4.09 -12.39 11.19
CA PHE A 147 -4.88 -11.17 11.01
C PHE A 147 -4.36 -10.08 11.95
N VAL A 148 -3.88 -8.98 11.38
CA VAL A 148 -3.23 -7.90 12.12
C VAL A 148 -3.87 -6.56 11.81
N ALA A 149 -4.22 -5.81 12.86
CA ALA A 149 -4.67 -4.43 12.76
C ALA A 149 -3.67 -3.50 13.45
N PHE A 150 -3.05 -2.57 12.71
CA PHE A 150 -2.16 -1.58 13.30
C PHE A 150 -2.93 -0.31 13.68
N TRP A 151 -2.76 0.12 14.92
CA TRP A 151 -3.40 1.31 15.49
C TRP A 151 -2.38 2.26 16.11
N ASP A 152 -2.69 3.55 16.15
CA ASP A 152 -2.04 4.50 17.06
C ASP A 152 -2.78 4.57 18.41
N GLU A 153 -2.17 5.24 19.38
CA GLU A 153 -2.74 5.43 20.72
C GLU A 153 -4.10 6.17 20.68
N ILE A 154 -4.32 7.01 19.68
CA ILE A 154 -5.56 7.77 19.50
C ILE A 154 -6.68 6.86 19.00
N THR A 155 -6.38 5.99 18.04
CA THR A 155 -7.35 5.00 17.55
C THR A 155 -7.71 4.02 18.66
N LEU A 156 -6.72 3.54 19.42
CA LEU A 156 -6.96 2.68 20.57
C LEU A 156 -7.93 3.34 21.56
N ALA A 157 -7.65 4.56 22.01
CA ALA A 157 -8.50 5.28 22.95
C ALA A 157 -9.92 5.54 22.40
N SER A 158 -10.04 5.87 21.10
CA SER A 158 -11.35 6.08 20.47
C SER A 158 -12.16 4.77 20.42
N GLN A 159 -11.51 3.66 20.07
CA GLN A 159 -12.15 2.35 19.97
C GLN A 159 -12.60 1.84 21.34
N GLU A 160 -11.78 2.01 22.37
CA GLU A 160 -12.15 1.68 23.76
C GLU A 160 -13.34 2.52 24.26
N ALA A 161 -13.38 3.81 23.93
CA ALA A 161 -14.49 4.69 24.26
C ALA A 161 -15.81 4.30 23.56
N ASP A 162 -15.72 3.77 22.34
CA ASP A 162 -16.86 3.23 21.59
C ASP A 162 -17.21 1.78 22.03
N GLY A 163 -16.50 1.22 23.01
CA GLY A 163 -16.79 -0.09 23.62
C GLY A 163 -15.99 -1.27 23.03
N HIS A 164 -15.14 -1.03 22.03
CA HIS A 164 -14.26 -2.02 21.44
C HIS A 164 -12.98 -2.17 22.25
N LYS A 165 -13.04 -2.98 23.31
CA LYS A 165 -11.89 -3.24 24.18
C LYS A 165 -10.99 -4.32 23.60
N VAL A 166 -9.69 -4.05 23.61
CA VAL A 166 -8.66 -5.05 23.30
C VAL A 166 -8.61 -6.05 24.45
N GLY A 167 -8.69 -7.35 24.15
CA GLY A 167 -8.56 -8.41 25.14
C GLY A 167 -7.14 -8.47 25.73
N ASP A 168 -6.99 -9.17 26.86
CA ASP A 168 -5.68 -9.40 27.51
C ASP A 168 -4.70 -10.16 26.58
N ASP A 169 -5.24 -10.91 25.62
CA ASP A 169 -4.52 -11.62 24.55
C ASP A 169 -4.09 -10.70 23.38
N ARG A 170 -4.44 -9.42 23.44
CA ARG A 170 -4.28 -8.39 22.40
C ARG A 170 -5.19 -8.54 21.17
N TYR A 171 -6.29 -9.28 21.27
CA TYR A 171 -7.21 -9.46 20.15
C TYR A 171 -8.51 -8.68 20.31
N ILE A 172 -9.08 -8.33 19.15
CA ILE A 172 -10.50 -7.99 18.99
C ILE A 172 -11.06 -8.89 17.90
N GLY A 173 -11.83 -9.91 18.31
CA GLY A 173 -12.30 -10.95 17.42
C GLY A 173 -11.13 -11.68 16.77
N LYS A 174 -11.03 -11.63 15.44
CA LYS A 174 -9.95 -12.28 14.68
C LYS A 174 -8.67 -11.44 14.62
N TRP A 175 -8.74 -10.14 14.86
CA TRP A 175 -7.62 -9.22 14.67
C TRP A 175 -6.73 -9.16 15.90
N ARG A 176 -5.43 -9.40 15.73
CA ARG A 176 -4.42 -8.99 16.71
C ARG A 176 -4.19 -7.48 16.56
N ILE A 177 -4.33 -6.73 17.64
CA ILE A 177 -4.08 -5.29 17.65
C ILE A 177 -2.60 -5.03 17.92
N ILE A 178 -1.93 -4.35 16.98
CA ILE A 178 -0.53 -3.93 17.11
C ILE A 178 -0.49 -2.42 17.26
N LEU A 179 0.00 -1.95 18.42
CA LEU A 179 0.16 -0.53 18.67
C LEU A 179 1.44 0.00 18.01
N VAL A 180 1.26 1.01 17.17
CA VAL A 180 2.33 1.69 16.44
C VAL A 180 2.63 3.03 17.10
N LYS A 181 3.92 3.27 17.36
CA LYS A 181 4.44 4.53 17.90
C LYS A 181 5.36 5.20 16.88
N ASN A 182 5.61 6.50 17.05
CA ASN A 182 6.47 7.29 16.17
C ASN A 182 6.02 7.24 14.70
N LEU A 183 4.74 7.54 14.47
CA LEU A 183 4.21 7.64 13.11
C LEU A 183 4.95 8.72 12.30
N PRO A 184 5.04 8.56 10.96
CA PRO A 184 5.81 9.44 10.07
C PRO A 184 5.45 10.91 10.14
N PHE A 185 4.17 11.22 10.26
CA PHE A 185 3.66 12.57 10.11
C PHE A 185 3.01 13.03 11.40
N THR A 186 3.25 14.27 11.78
CA THR A 186 2.49 14.90 12.87
C THR A 186 1.02 15.06 12.46
N ASP A 187 0.75 15.36 11.18
CA ASP A 187 -0.61 15.39 10.63
C ASP A 187 -1.15 13.97 10.42
N GLN A 188 -2.10 13.57 11.27
CA GLN A 188 -2.78 12.26 11.19
C GLN A 188 -3.50 12.02 9.87
N ARG A 189 -3.91 13.07 9.15
CA ARG A 189 -4.54 12.91 7.83
C ARG A 189 -3.55 12.33 6.82
N LEU A 190 -2.25 12.63 6.98
CA LEU A 190 -1.16 12.09 6.17
C LEU A 190 -0.78 10.67 6.62
N ASN A 191 -0.77 10.39 7.92
CA ASN A 191 -0.59 9.01 8.42
C ASN A 191 -1.69 8.09 7.95
N GLY A 192 -2.92 8.60 7.87
CA GLY A 192 -3.99 7.88 7.23
C GLY A 192 -3.62 7.52 5.77
N LYS A 193 -2.92 8.36 4.99
CA LYS A 193 -2.62 8.02 3.58
C LYS A 193 -1.63 6.83 3.43
N ILE A 194 -1.10 6.31 4.53
CA ILE A 194 -0.35 5.05 4.67
C ILE A 194 -1.38 3.96 4.99
N PRO A 195 -1.41 2.80 4.31
CA PRO A 195 -2.56 1.87 4.15
C PRO A 195 -3.79 2.08 5.06
N LYS A 196 -5.00 2.25 4.54
CA LYS A 196 -6.21 2.52 5.38
C LYS A 196 -7.16 1.33 5.54
N THR A 197 -7.74 1.18 6.74
CA THR A 197 -8.83 0.25 7.12
C THR A 197 -10.24 0.63 6.63
N GLN A 198 -10.43 1.17 5.42
CA GLN A 198 -11.79 1.53 4.97
C GLN A 198 -12.55 0.36 4.35
N SER A 199 -12.21 -0.87 4.70
CA SER A 199 -12.69 -2.05 3.99
C SER A 199 -12.79 -3.28 4.89
N GLN A 200 -13.92 -3.97 4.79
CA GLN A 200 -14.12 -5.29 5.39
C GLN A 200 -13.73 -6.37 4.37
N LEU A 201 -12.76 -7.22 4.72
CA LEU A 201 -12.41 -8.40 3.91
C LEU A 201 -13.56 -9.41 3.95
N ARG A 202 -14.00 -9.86 2.77
CA ARG A 202 -15.15 -10.78 2.62
C ARG A 202 -14.87 -12.06 1.84
N ARG A 203 -13.61 -12.29 1.49
CA ARG A 203 -13.16 -13.46 0.71
C ARG A 203 -11.99 -14.12 1.42
N ASP A 204 -12.01 -15.44 1.44
CA ASP A 204 -11.01 -16.28 2.09
C ASP A 204 -9.59 -15.95 1.60
N PRO A 205 -8.63 -15.61 2.49
CA PRO A 205 -7.31 -15.13 2.11
C PRO A 205 -6.47 -16.19 1.38
N LEU A 206 -6.60 -17.48 1.70
CA LEU A 206 -5.91 -18.53 0.94
C LEU A 206 -6.44 -18.60 -0.49
N GLY A 207 -7.76 -18.54 -0.66
CA GLY A 207 -8.38 -18.47 -1.98
C GLY A 207 -7.96 -17.21 -2.75
N VAL A 208 -7.84 -16.07 -2.08
CA VAL A 208 -7.39 -14.82 -2.70
C VAL A 208 -5.93 -14.90 -3.15
N LEU A 209 -5.04 -15.45 -2.32
CA LEU A 209 -3.64 -15.69 -2.68
C LEU A 209 -3.53 -16.65 -3.88
N GLU A 210 -4.29 -17.73 -3.85
CA GLU A 210 -4.33 -18.70 -4.94
C GLU A 210 -4.79 -18.04 -6.25
N ALA A 211 -5.93 -17.35 -6.22
CA ALA A 211 -6.54 -16.82 -7.44
C ALA A 211 -5.75 -15.62 -8.03
N LEU A 212 -5.16 -14.77 -7.17
CA LEU A 212 -4.57 -13.49 -7.61
C LEU A 212 -3.04 -13.49 -7.70
N LEU A 213 -2.35 -14.43 -7.03
CA LEU A 213 -0.91 -14.57 -7.10
C LEU A 213 -0.51 -15.90 -7.73
N TRP A 214 -0.92 -17.04 -7.15
CA TRP A 214 -0.39 -18.35 -7.55
C TRP A 214 -0.86 -18.78 -8.93
N ARG A 215 -2.17 -18.66 -9.20
CA ARG A 215 -2.79 -19.03 -10.48
C ARG A 215 -2.37 -18.11 -11.62
N SER A 216 -2.16 -16.82 -11.33
CA SER A 216 -1.71 -15.83 -12.32
C SER A 216 -0.19 -15.74 -12.43
N ASN A 217 0.56 -16.52 -11.64
CA ASN A 217 2.01 -16.44 -11.52
C ASN A 217 2.50 -15.00 -11.35
N SER A 218 1.89 -14.28 -10.41
CA SER A 218 2.16 -12.87 -10.11
C SER A 218 2.61 -12.73 -8.67
N VAL A 219 3.47 -11.75 -8.39
CA VAL A 219 3.97 -11.45 -7.03
C VAL A 219 3.28 -10.25 -6.40
N LEU A 220 2.51 -9.50 -7.19
CA LEU A 220 1.69 -8.38 -6.74
C LEU A 220 0.36 -8.40 -7.49
N ALA A 221 -0.74 -8.14 -6.79
CA ALA A 221 -2.05 -7.95 -7.37
C ALA A 221 -2.74 -6.71 -6.78
N ILE A 222 -3.33 -5.90 -7.65
CA ILE A 222 -3.99 -4.64 -7.28
C ILE A 222 -5.11 -4.33 -8.27
N SER A 223 -6.13 -3.59 -7.82
CA SER A 223 -7.26 -3.24 -8.67
C SER A 223 -6.88 -2.19 -9.71
N GLU A 224 -7.42 -2.33 -10.93
CA GLU A 224 -7.49 -1.24 -11.89
C GLU A 224 -8.35 -0.08 -11.37
N HIS A 225 -8.03 1.14 -11.77
CA HIS A 225 -8.86 2.30 -11.50
C HIS A 225 -10.13 2.26 -12.37
N GLY A 226 -11.30 2.37 -11.72
CA GLY A 226 -12.59 2.19 -12.41
C GLY A 226 -13.09 3.32 -13.30
N ALA A 227 -12.33 4.39 -13.53
CA ALA A 227 -12.85 5.57 -14.22
C ALA A 227 -11.85 6.17 -15.22
N ARG A 228 -10.61 6.39 -14.79
CA ARG A 228 -9.57 7.02 -15.61
C ARG A 228 -8.51 6.01 -15.99
N SER A 229 -7.72 6.34 -17.02
CA SER A 229 -6.65 5.49 -17.55
C SER A 229 -5.29 6.17 -17.63
N SER A 230 -5.22 7.50 -17.44
CA SER A 230 -3.98 8.29 -17.52
C SER A 230 -3.74 9.09 -16.25
N VAL A 231 -2.48 9.15 -15.80
CA VAL A 231 -2.03 9.99 -14.67
C VAL A 231 -2.39 11.45 -14.89
N TYR A 232 -2.34 11.94 -16.13
CA TYR A 232 -2.67 13.33 -16.44
C TYR A 232 -4.16 13.64 -16.28
N ASP A 233 -5.03 12.70 -16.63
CA ASP A 233 -6.46 12.85 -16.39
C ASP A 233 -6.82 12.66 -14.91
N GLU A 234 -6.10 11.77 -14.21
CA GLU A 234 -6.22 11.65 -12.75
C GLU A 234 -5.83 12.95 -12.07
N ALA A 235 -4.74 13.59 -12.48
CA ALA A 235 -4.27 14.83 -11.90
C ALA A 235 -5.31 15.96 -12.04
N LYS A 236 -5.94 16.10 -13.22
CA LYS A 236 -7.07 17.03 -13.40
C LYS A 236 -8.23 16.72 -12.43
N ALA A 237 -8.54 15.44 -12.23
CA ALA A 237 -9.59 15.02 -11.31
C ALA A 237 -9.22 15.24 -9.83
N VAL A 238 -7.95 15.06 -9.46
CA VAL A 238 -7.42 15.35 -8.12
C VAL A 238 -7.58 16.83 -7.80
N VAL A 239 -7.18 17.72 -8.71
CA VAL A 239 -7.35 19.17 -8.55
C VAL A 239 -8.83 19.53 -8.48
N LYS A 240 -9.64 19.06 -9.44
CA LYS A 240 -11.09 19.35 -9.48
C LYS A 240 -11.83 18.90 -8.22
N LYS A 241 -11.36 17.83 -7.57
CA LYS A 241 -11.95 17.29 -6.33
C LYS A 241 -11.32 17.89 -5.05
N ASN A 242 -10.47 18.91 -5.17
CA ASN A 242 -9.74 19.53 -4.05
C ASN A 242 -8.99 18.50 -3.19
N LYS A 243 -8.42 17.48 -3.84
CA LYS A 243 -7.65 16.42 -3.18
C LYS A 243 -6.17 16.83 -3.00
N ALA A 244 -5.65 17.70 -3.82
CA ALA A 244 -4.34 18.34 -3.67
C ALA A 244 -4.44 19.72 -4.32
N THR A 245 -3.55 20.64 -3.97
CA THR A 245 -3.57 21.96 -4.60
C THR A 245 -3.12 21.88 -6.06
N PRO A 246 -3.57 22.81 -6.93
CA PRO A 246 -3.06 22.89 -8.30
C PRO A 246 -1.54 22.96 -8.36
N GLU A 247 -0.90 23.68 -7.44
CA GLU A 247 0.54 23.91 -7.38
C GLU A 247 1.30 22.62 -7.05
N GLU A 248 0.87 21.89 -6.02
CA GLU A 248 1.47 20.59 -5.65
C GLU A 248 1.38 19.58 -6.81
N VAL A 249 0.23 19.55 -7.49
CA VAL A 249 0.01 18.66 -8.64
C VAL A 249 0.88 19.09 -9.83
N ALA A 250 1.03 20.40 -10.07
CA ALA A 250 1.85 20.92 -11.16
C ALA A 250 3.32 20.53 -11.00
N VAL A 251 3.88 20.62 -9.78
CA VAL A 251 5.26 20.20 -9.49
C VAL A 251 5.46 18.70 -9.81
N GLN A 252 4.55 17.84 -9.37
CA GLN A 252 4.63 16.40 -9.65
C GLN A 252 4.56 16.09 -11.14
N LEU A 253 3.60 16.71 -11.84
CA LEU A 253 3.44 16.50 -13.28
C LEU A 253 4.60 17.06 -14.10
N ALA A 254 5.18 18.20 -13.68
CA ALA A 254 6.35 18.77 -14.36
C ALA A 254 7.53 17.80 -14.30
N GLN A 255 7.79 17.20 -13.13
CA GLN A 255 8.82 16.17 -13.01
C GLN A 255 8.52 14.96 -13.90
N TYR A 256 7.27 14.46 -13.90
CA TYR A 256 6.92 13.28 -14.71
C TYR A 256 7.01 13.55 -16.20
N HIS A 257 6.69 14.76 -16.66
CA HIS A 257 6.93 15.17 -18.05
C HIS A 257 8.42 15.24 -18.37
N GLN A 258 9.23 15.81 -17.48
CA GLN A 258 10.67 15.90 -17.65
C GLN A 258 11.32 14.52 -17.75
N ASP A 259 10.86 13.57 -16.94
CA ASP A 259 11.31 12.17 -16.95
C ASP A 259 10.85 11.43 -18.22
N GLY A 260 9.86 11.96 -18.95
CA GLY A 260 9.34 11.40 -20.19
C GLY A 260 8.18 10.42 -19.99
N LEU A 261 7.41 10.55 -18.92
CA LEU A 261 6.16 9.78 -18.73
C LEU A 261 5.17 10.16 -19.85
N PRO A 262 4.78 9.23 -20.74
CA PRO A 262 3.94 9.57 -21.88
C PRO A 262 2.47 9.74 -21.49
N GLY A 263 1.76 10.57 -22.27
CA GLY A 263 0.35 10.94 -22.07
C GLY A 263 -0.62 9.76 -22.01
N ASP A 264 -0.45 8.84 -22.95
CA ASP A 264 -1.34 7.69 -23.19
C ASP A 264 -0.60 6.40 -22.85
N LYS A 265 -0.56 6.00 -21.58
CA LYS A 265 -0.12 4.66 -21.23
C LYS A 265 -1.21 3.80 -20.65
N ARG A 266 -1.48 2.73 -21.40
CA ARG A 266 -1.85 1.42 -20.89
C ARG A 266 -0.55 0.69 -20.52
N PHE A 267 -0.58 -0.10 -19.44
CA PHE A 267 0.53 -0.99 -19.07
C PHE A 267 0.10 -2.40 -19.47
N ASN A 268 0.85 -3.04 -20.39
CA ASN A 268 0.47 -4.33 -20.98
C ASN A 268 -1.00 -4.33 -21.44
N GLU A 269 -1.40 -3.32 -22.23
CA GLU A 269 -2.76 -3.13 -22.78
C GLU A 269 -3.88 -2.83 -21.74
N LYS A 270 -3.58 -2.91 -20.44
CA LYS A 270 -4.51 -2.60 -19.33
C LYS A 270 -4.45 -1.14 -18.91
N LYS A 271 -5.52 -0.66 -18.25
CA LYS A 271 -5.53 0.67 -17.62
C LYS A 271 -4.39 0.73 -16.62
N ALA A 272 -3.49 1.69 -16.79
CA ALA A 272 -2.26 1.74 -16.02
C ALA A 272 -2.41 2.49 -14.69
N LEU A 273 -3.63 2.97 -14.38
CA LEU A 273 -3.98 3.50 -13.06
C LEU A 273 -4.52 2.39 -12.16
N ALA A 274 -4.10 2.42 -10.90
CA ALA A 274 -4.57 1.49 -9.87
C ALA A 274 -5.46 2.17 -8.82
N GLU A 275 -6.26 1.36 -8.14
CA GLU A 275 -6.96 1.71 -6.91
C GLU A 275 -6.44 0.79 -5.79
N ALA A 276 -5.67 1.36 -4.85
CA ALA A 276 -4.96 0.64 -3.80
C ALA A 276 -5.83 0.25 -2.60
N SER A 277 -7.13 0.04 -2.78
CA SER A 277 -8.03 -0.32 -1.66
C SER A 277 -7.71 -1.69 -1.06
N ILE A 278 -7.13 -2.58 -1.86
CA ILE A 278 -6.59 -3.87 -1.44
C ILE A 278 -5.36 -4.15 -2.31
N ILE A 279 -4.29 -4.56 -1.66
CA ILE A 279 -3.05 -4.98 -2.30
C ILE A 279 -2.78 -6.40 -1.79
N VAL A 280 -2.58 -7.33 -2.72
CA VAL A 280 -2.17 -8.71 -2.39
C VAL A 280 -0.75 -8.85 -2.92
N LYS A 281 0.20 -9.23 -2.07
CA LYS A 281 1.60 -9.31 -2.48
C LYS A 281 2.32 -10.47 -1.82
N GLU A 282 3.25 -11.03 -2.55
CA GLU A 282 4.31 -11.85 -2.00
C GLU A 282 5.43 -10.93 -1.47
N HIS A 283 6.16 -11.37 -0.45
CA HIS A 283 7.33 -10.64 0.04
C HIS A 283 8.58 -11.16 -0.65
N THR A 284 9.00 -10.44 -1.69
CA THR A 284 10.22 -10.69 -2.47
C THR A 284 11.10 -9.43 -2.47
N PRO A 285 12.40 -9.54 -2.81
CA PRO A 285 13.24 -8.35 -2.98
C PRO A 285 12.65 -7.32 -3.97
N SER A 286 12.15 -7.74 -5.13
CA SER A 286 11.56 -6.82 -6.11
C SER A 286 10.26 -6.19 -5.64
N THR A 287 9.35 -6.95 -5.03
CA THR A 287 8.09 -6.39 -4.49
C THR A 287 8.37 -5.42 -3.34
N ASN A 288 9.32 -5.73 -2.46
CA ASN A 288 9.68 -4.84 -1.36
C ASN A 288 10.35 -3.55 -1.87
N MET A 289 11.21 -3.64 -2.89
CA MET A 289 11.79 -2.48 -3.56
C MET A 289 10.71 -1.61 -4.22
N PHE A 290 9.77 -2.22 -4.94
CA PHE A 290 8.63 -1.51 -5.55
C PHE A 290 7.83 -0.73 -4.49
N MET A 291 7.50 -1.36 -3.36
CA MET A 291 6.75 -0.70 -2.29
C MET A 291 7.51 0.48 -1.68
N CYS A 292 8.84 0.38 -1.55
CA CYS A 292 9.68 1.50 -1.11
C CYS A 292 9.70 2.65 -2.12
N LEU A 293 9.96 2.36 -3.40
CA LEU A 293 9.95 3.36 -4.46
C LEU A 293 8.60 4.07 -4.55
N TRP A 294 7.51 3.31 -4.44
CA TRP A 294 6.17 3.86 -4.48
C TRP A 294 5.87 4.76 -3.30
N PHE A 295 6.19 4.32 -2.08
CA PHE A 295 6.03 5.16 -0.89
C PHE A 295 6.82 6.47 -1.01
N ASN A 296 8.08 6.41 -1.45
CA ASN A 296 8.91 7.60 -1.61
C ASN A 296 8.29 8.61 -2.59
N GLU A 297 7.75 8.12 -3.71
CA GLU A 297 7.05 8.98 -4.68
C GLU A 297 5.77 9.58 -4.10
N VAL A 298 4.99 8.82 -3.33
CA VAL A 298 3.80 9.32 -2.63
C VAL A 298 4.18 10.46 -1.69
N VAL A 299 5.19 10.26 -0.85
CA VAL A 299 5.59 11.22 0.20
C VAL A 299 6.28 12.45 -0.37
N ARG A 300 7.03 12.32 -1.47
CA ARG A 300 7.72 13.45 -2.12
C ARG A 300 6.76 14.50 -2.68
N PHE A 301 5.61 14.08 -3.20
CA PHE A 301 4.69 14.93 -3.94
C PHE A 301 3.32 15.02 -3.23
N THR A 302 2.23 14.81 -3.96
CA THR A 302 0.86 15.15 -3.51
C THR A 302 0.26 14.16 -2.49
N CYS A 303 1.04 13.19 -1.99
CA CYS A 303 0.54 12.06 -1.22
C CYS A 303 -0.65 11.34 -1.90
N ARG A 304 -0.67 11.32 -3.24
CA ARG A 304 -1.68 10.63 -4.05
C ARG A 304 -1.05 9.41 -4.72
N ASP A 305 -1.37 8.26 -4.16
CA ASP A 305 -0.99 6.92 -4.61
C ASP A 305 -1.36 6.67 -6.08
N GLN A 306 -2.52 7.17 -6.52
CA GLN A 306 -2.99 7.03 -7.91
C GLN A 306 -2.09 7.75 -8.94
N LEU A 307 -1.42 8.85 -8.56
CA LEU A 307 -0.52 9.57 -9.47
C LEU A 307 0.86 8.91 -9.53
N SER A 308 1.35 8.40 -8.41
CA SER A 308 2.69 7.84 -8.26
C SER A 308 2.80 6.38 -8.70
N PHE A 309 1.75 5.57 -8.53
CA PHE A 309 1.78 4.13 -8.80
C PHE A 309 2.22 3.82 -10.23
N LEU A 310 1.56 4.45 -11.22
CA LEU A 310 1.90 4.24 -12.63
C LEU A 310 3.31 4.73 -12.93
N TYR A 311 3.70 5.88 -12.37
CA TYR A 311 5.03 6.41 -12.59
C TYR A 311 6.10 5.40 -12.13
N VAL A 312 5.95 4.84 -10.92
CA VAL A 312 6.88 3.86 -10.35
C VAL A 312 6.89 2.58 -11.17
N LEU A 313 5.72 2.06 -11.54
CA LEU A 313 5.60 0.88 -12.38
C LEU A 313 6.21 1.09 -13.77
N TRP A 314 6.07 2.29 -14.32
CA TRP A 314 6.69 2.64 -15.58
C TRP A 314 8.21 2.76 -15.44
N GLN A 315 8.72 3.34 -14.36
CA GLN A 315 10.15 3.61 -14.19
C GLN A 315 10.95 2.36 -13.77
N PHE A 316 10.38 1.50 -12.92
CA PHE A 316 11.02 0.27 -12.45
C PHE A 316 10.80 -0.89 -13.44
N LYS A 317 11.64 -0.98 -14.47
CA LYS A 317 11.47 -1.87 -15.65
C LYS A 317 11.57 -3.37 -15.35
N GLU A 318 12.23 -3.69 -14.25
CA GLU A 318 12.49 -5.04 -13.76
C GLU A 318 11.24 -5.65 -13.12
N PHE A 319 10.27 -4.82 -12.72
CA PHE A 319 9.04 -5.27 -12.07
C PHE A 319 7.93 -5.54 -13.09
N ARG A 320 7.69 -6.82 -13.39
CA ARG A 320 6.76 -7.22 -14.48
C ARG A 320 5.61 -8.13 -14.05
N ASP A 321 5.78 -8.87 -12.96
CA ASP A 321 4.85 -9.92 -12.54
C ASP A 321 3.70 -9.37 -11.68
N ILE A 322 2.92 -8.44 -12.26
CA ILE A 322 1.80 -7.77 -11.62
C ILE A 322 0.44 -8.16 -12.23
N ASN A 323 -0.48 -8.57 -11.36
CA ASN A 323 -1.87 -8.83 -11.69
C ASN A 323 -2.74 -7.60 -11.41
N MET A 324 -2.90 -6.77 -12.43
CA MET A 324 -3.92 -5.71 -12.44
C MET A 324 -5.30 -6.33 -12.70
N PHE A 325 -6.13 -6.45 -11.67
CA PHE A 325 -7.45 -7.09 -11.74
C PHE A 325 -8.60 -6.08 -11.87
N PRO A 326 -9.75 -6.45 -12.45
CA PRO A 326 -10.85 -5.51 -12.68
C PRO A 326 -11.53 -5.07 -11.39
N VAL A 327 -12.17 -3.91 -11.43
CA VAL A 327 -12.90 -3.31 -10.29
C VAL A 327 -13.97 -4.24 -9.71
N CYS A 328 -14.57 -5.12 -10.52
CA CYS A 328 -15.53 -6.10 -10.01
C CYS A 328 -14.89 -7.11 -9.04
N THR A 329 -13.65 -7.54 -9.31
CA THR A 329 -12.88 -8.39 -8.39
C THR A 329 -12.62 -7.67 -7.08
N ARG A 330 -12.25 -6.38 -7.13
CA ARG A 330 -12.11 -5.55 -5.91
C ARG A 330 -13.40 -5.53 -5.08
N LYS A 331 -14.55 -5.30 -5.72
CA LYS A 331 -15.87 -5.30 -5.06
C LYS A 331 -16.26 -6.66 -4.49
N ASP A 332 -15.77 -7.74 -5.10
CA ASP A 332 -15.91 -9.09 -4.57
C ASP A 332 -15.05 -9.33 -3.33
N LEU A 333 -13.84 -8.75 -3.27
CA LEU A 333 -12.85 -8.95 -2.20
C LEU A 333 -13.19 -8.21 -0.91
N VAL A 334 -13.70 -6.98 -1.03
CA VAL A 334 -13.93 -6.09 0.12
C VAL A 334 -15.25 -5.33 0.03
N ASN A 335 -15.89 -5.11 1.18
CA ASN A 335 -16.93 -4.11 1.33
C ASN A 335 -16.29 -2.77 1.67
N SER A 336 -16.52 -1.73 0.87
CA SER A 336 -16.07 -0.38 1.18
C SER A 336 -16.94 0.23 2.29
N MET A 337 -16.31 0.58 3.40
CA MET A 337 -16.96 1.19 4.57
C MET A 337 -16.55 2.67 4.64
N GLY A 338 -17.52 3.55 4.91
CA GLY A 338 -17.25 4.98 5.06
C GLY A 338 -16.64 5.31 6.42
N HIS A 339 -15.97 6.46 6.51
CA HIS A 339 -15.54 7.02 7.80
C HIS A 339 -16.75 7.22 8.72
N ILE A 340 -16.65 6.74 9.96
CA ILE A 340 -17.65 7.09 10.99
C ILE A 340 -17.39 8.51 11.49
N ARG A 341 -16.11 8.91 11.59
CA ARG A 341 -15.68 10.24 12.04
C ARG A 341 -14.52 10.77 11.17
N LYS A 342 -14.48 12.07 10.92
CA LYS A 342 -13.31 12.71 10.28
C LYS A 342 -12.20 12.87 11.33
N ALA A 343 -10.97 12.47 11.01
CA ALA A 343 -9.81 12.75 11.84
C ALA A 343 -9.71 14.28 12.09
N LYS A 344 -9.58 14.66 13.36
CA LYS A 344 -9.46 16.07 13.76
C LYS A 344 -8.03 16.56 13.49
N PRO A 345 -7.84 17.82 13.07
CA PRO A 345 -6.51 18.43 13.12
C PRO A 345 -6.00 18.41 14.55
N LEU A 346 -4.70 18.15 14.75
CA LEU A 346 -4.06 18.55 16.00
C LEU A 346 -4.12 20.07 16.03
N THR A 347 -4.91 20.63 16.95
CA THR A 347 -4.93 22.06 17.22
C THR A 347 -3.52 22.50 17.62
N SER A 348 -2.96 23.47 16.89
CA SER A 348 -1.75 24.21 17.24
C SER A 348 -1.87 24.92 18.58
#